data_AF-A0A5P9FPV6-F1
#
_entry.id   AF-A0A5P9FPV6-F1
#
_cell.length_a   1.000
_cell.length_b   1.000
_cell.length_c   1.000
_cell.angle_alpha   90.00
_cell.angle_beta   90.00
_cell.angle_gamma   90.00
#
_symmetry.space_group_name_H-M   'P 1'
#
loop_
_entity.id
_entity.type
_entity.pdbx_description
1 polymer ?
#
loop_
_entity_poly.entity_id
_entity_poly.type
_entity_poly.pdbx_seq_one_letter_code
_entity_poly.pdbx_strand_id
1 'polypeptide(L)'
;MIWVSFLVNIAVLVPVLVGLVRGTKGMEGAFGPDTPSRRILACVYATILLASLAALVFPDKAAEIAHTLFPLQILYKILTLPVLGLRHPVARANAAIAVLHTVTMVTLYT
;
A
#
# COMPACT_ATOMS: atom_id res chain seq x y z
N MET A 1 5.60 -0.70 16.54
CA MET A 1 4.56 -0.30 15.55
C MET A 1 5.02 -0.40 14.10
N ILE A 2 6.26 -0.02 13.79
CA ILE A 2 6.84 -0.08 12.45
C ILE A 2 6.70 -1.45 11.74
N TRP A 3 6.97 -2.55 12.47
CA TRP A 3 6.85 -3.91 11.93
C TRP A 3 5.43 -4.26 11.49
N VAL A 4 4.43 -3.85 12.26
CA VAL A 4 3.02 -4.08 11.93
C VAL A 4 2.66 -3.39 10.63
N SER A 5 3.12 -2.16 10.42
CA SER A 5 2.89 -1.43 9.16
C SER A 5 3.53 -2.11 7.94
N PHE A 6 4.75 -2.63 8.06
CA PHE A 6 5.38 -3.38 6.96
C PHE A 6 4.68 -4.71 6.69
N LEU A 7 4.28 -5.44 7.74
CA LEU A 7 3.53 -6.68 7.61
C LEU A 7 2.15 -6.46 6.97
N VAL A 8 1.46 -5.37 7.31
CA VAL A 8 0.18 -5.00 6.66
C VAL A 8 0.36 -4.71 5.18
N ASN A 9 1.43 -3.99 4.80
CA ASN A 9 1.74 -3.79 3.37
C ASN A 9 1.92 -5.12 2.65
N ILE A 10 2.67 -6.06 3.23
CA ILE A 10 2.88 -7.38 2.65
C ILE A 10 1.56 -8.16 2.54
N ALA A 11 0.81 -8.24 3.65
CA ALA A 11 -0.44 -8.98 3.73
C ALA A 11 -1.51 -8.47 2.76
N VAL A 12 -1.51 -7.18 2.43
CA VAL A 12 -2.45 -6.58 1.47
C VAL A 12 -1.92 -6.65 0.04
N LEU A 13 -0.64 -6.34 -0.19
CA LEU A 13 -0.12 -6.21 -1.55
C LEU A 13 0.12 -7.55 -2.24
N VAL A 14 0.50 -8.59 -1.50
CA VAL A 14 0.65 -9.94 -2.07
C VAL A 14 -0.65 -10.42 -2.74
N PRO A 15 -1.82 -10.47 -2.07
CA PRO A 15 -3.05 -10.90 -2.72
C PRO A 15 -3.52 -9.93 -3.81
N VAL A 16 -3.30 -8.62 -3.66
CA VAL A 16 -3.64 -7.64 -4.72
C VAL A 16 -2.83 -7.89 -5.98
N LEU A 17 -1.50 -8.05 -5.88
CA LEU A 17 -0.64 -8.29 -7.02
C LEU A 17 -0.94 -9.64 -7.69
N VAL A 18 -1.11 -10.70 -6.89
CA VAL A 18 -1.52 -12.01 -7.42
C VAL A 18 -2.88 -11.91 -8.12
N GLY A 19 -3.83 -11.18 -7.53
CA GLY A 19 -5.15 -10.95 -8.10
C GLY A 19 -5.11 -10.21 -9.44
N LEU A 20 -4.32 -9.14 -9.52
CA LEU A 20 -4.15 -8.33 -10.73
C LEU A 20 -3.45 -9.10 -11.85
N VAL A 21 -2.41 -9.89 -11.53
CA VAL A 21 -1.68 -10.72 -12.51
C VAL A 21 -2.54 -11.88 -13.03
N ARG A 22 -3.30 -12.54 -12.15
CA ARG A 22 -4.14 -13.68 -12.52
C ARG A 22 -5.51 -13.29 -13.08
N GLY A 23 -5.85 -12.00 -13.10
CA GLY A 23 -7.16 -11.53 -13.55
C GLY A 23 -8.32 -12.11 -12.71
N THR A 24 -8.13 -12.21 -11.39
CA THR A 24 -9.15 -12.81 -10.51
C THR A 24 -10.48 -12.04 -10.52
N LYS A 25 -11.60 -12.76 -10.36
CA LYS A 25 -12.94 -12.16 -10.33
C LYS A 25 -13.01 -11.04 -9.28
N GLY A 26 -13.52 -9.88 -9.69
CA GLY A 26 -13.65 -8.69 -8.84
C GLY A 26 -12.50 -7.69 -8.94
N MET A 27 -11.34 -8.06 -9.50
CA MET A 27 -10.26 -7.10 -9.73
C MET A 27 -10.63 -6.01 -10.72
N GLU A 28 -11.38 -6.35 -11.77
CA GLU A 28 -11.86 -5.33 -12.72
C GLU A 28 -12.85 -4.35 -12.10
N GLY A 29 -13.72 -4.83 -11.21
CA GLY A 29 -14.66 -3.97 -10.49
C GLY A 29 -13.99 -3.04 -9.47
N ALA A 30 -12.82 -3.43 -8.95
CA ALA A 30 -12.09 -2.67 -7.94
C ALA A 30 -10.94 -1.81 -8.50
N PHE A 31 -10.32 -2.22 -9.61
CA PHE A 31 -9.12 -1.57 -10.17
C PHE A 31 -9.28 -1.19 -11.65
N GLY A 32 -10.47 -1.42 -12.24
CA GLY A 32 -10.71 -1.20 -13.67
C GLY A 32 -10.15 -2.32 -14.56
N PRO A 33 -10.37 -2.24 -15.88
CA PRO A 33 -9.94 -3.26 -16.85
C PRO A 33 -8.42 -3.42 -16.95
N ASP A 34 -7.96 -4.52 -17.56
CA ASP A 34 -6.52 -4.74 -17.79
C ASP A 34 -5.94 -3.79 -18.83
N THR A 35 -5.40 -2.68 -18.34
CA THR A 35 -4.83 -1.60 -19.15
C THR A 35 -3.36 -1.39 -18.82
N PRO A 36 -2.57 -0.79 -19.73
CA PRO A 36 -1.21 -0.39 -19.42
C PRO A 36 -1.10 0.44 -18.14
N SER A 37 -2.03 1.38 -17.91
CA SER A 37 -2.09 2.18 -16.68
C SER A 37 -2.26 1.33 -15.41
N ARG A 38 -3.14 0.32 -15.44
CA ARG A 38 -3.33 -0.60 -14.31
C ARG A 38 -2.07 -1.44 -14.05
N ARG A 39 -1.35 -1.84 -15.11
CA ARG A 39 -0.08 -2.57 -14.98
C ARG A 39 1.04 -1.70 -14.41
N ILE A 40 1.12 -0.42 -14.80
CA ILE A 40 2.05 0.54 -14.18
C ILE A 40 1.75 0.69 -12.69
N LEU A 41 0.46 0.80 -12.31
CA LEU A 41 0.06 0.83 -10.90
C LEU A 41 0.49 -0.45 -10.16
N ALA A 42 0.36 -1.62 -10.78
CA ALA A 42 0.83 -2.88 -10.21
C ALA A 42 2.35 -2.85 -9.98
N CYS A 43 3.15 -2.26 -10.87
CA CYS A 43 4.58 -2.06 -10.63
C CYS A 43 4.84 -1.18 -9.40
N VAL A 44 4.08 -0.10 -9.19
CA VAL A 44 4.21 0.74 -7.99
C VAL A 44 3.89 -0.07 -6.73
N TYR A 45 2.83 -0.87 -6.75
CA TYR A 45 2.46 -1.77 -5.65
C TYR A 45 3.54 -2.83 -5.39
N ALA A 46 4.15 -3.39 -6.44
CA ALA A 46 5.28 -4.30 -6.29
C ALA A 46 6.49 -3.62 -5.65
N THR A 47 6.80 -2.38 -6.03
CA THR A 47 7.88 -1.60 -5.38
C THR A 47 7.62 -1.38 -3.89
N ILE A 48 6.38 -1.05 -3.50
CA ILE A 48 6.02 -0.89 -2.08
C ILE A 48 6.17 -2.23 -1.32
N LEU A 49 5.75 -3.34 -1.94
CA LEU A 49 5.92 -4.68 -1.37
C LEU A 49 7.39 -5.02 -1.17
N LEU A 50 8.23 -4.81 -2.19
CA LEU A 50 9.66 -5.08 -2.13
C LEU A 50 10.37 -4.20 -1.10
N ALA A 51 10.05 -2.92 -1.01
CA ALA A 51 10.59 -2.03 0.02
C ALA A 51 10.17 -2.49 1.44
N SER A 52 8.93 -2.96 1.59
CA SER A 52 8.46 -3.52 2.86
C SER A 52 9.18 -4.81 3.24
N LEU A 53 9.45 -5.69 2.28
CA LEU A 53 10.26 -6.90 2.49
C LEU A 53 11.70 -6.55 2.83
N ALA A 54 12.29 -5.56 2.13
CA ALA A 54 13.65 -5.11 2.40
C ALA A 54 13.79 -4.59 3.84
N ALA A 55 12.79 -3.87 4.38
CA ALA A 55 12.78 -3.44 5.77
C ALA A 55 12.76 -4.61 6.77
N LEU A 56 12.13 -5.74 6.43
CA LEU A 56 12.17 -6.95 7.26
C LEU A 56 13.51 -7.68 7.18
N VAL A 57 14.16 -7.67 6.02
CA VAL A 57 15.48 -8.30 5.79
C VAL A 57 16.62 -7.47 6.38
N PHE A 58 16.49 -6.14 6.38
CA PHE A 58 17.49 -5.19 6.89
C PHE A 58 16.88 -4.33 8.01
N PRO A 59 16.75 -4.87 9.24
CA PRO A 59 16.07 -4.17 10.33
C PRO A 59 16.70 -2.86 10.76
N ASP A 60 18.02 -2.73 10.62
CA ASP A 60 18.78 -1.51 10.88
C ASP A 60 18.38 -0.36 9.93
N LYS A 61 17.87 -0.69 8.74
CA LYS A 61 17.38 0.26 7.73
C LYS A 61 15.88 0.47 7.74
N ALA A 62 15.14 -0.24 8.58
CA ALA A 62 13.68 -0.21 8.59
C ALA A 62 13.12 1.21 8.83
N ALA A 63 13.72 1.98 9.73
CA ALA A 63 13.31 3.36 10.01
C ALA A 63 13.55 4.30 8.82
N GLU A 64 14.71 4.20 8.16
CA GLU A 64 15.04 4.99 6.96
C GLU A 64 14.05 4.69 5.82
N ILE A 65 13.73 3.40 5.61
CA ILE A 65 12.74 2.97 4.63
C ILE A 65 11.35 3.51 5.00
N ALA A 66 10.95 3.44 6.27
CA ALA A 66 9.65 3.95 6.74
C ALA A 66 9.50 5.45 6.53
N HIS A 67 10.54 6.24 6.83
CA HIS A 67 10.54 7.71 6.65
C HIS A 67 10.30 8.14 5.20
N THR A 68 10.65 7.30 4.23
CA THR A 68 10.40 7.57 2.81
C THR A 68 9.09 6.95 2.35
N LEU A 69 8.89 5.66 2.66
CA LEU A 69 7.80 4.87 2.11
C LEU A 69 6.45 5.27 2.70
N PHE A 70 6.34 5.46 4.02
CA PHE A 70 5.05 5.69 4.66
C PHE A 70 4.45 7.06 4.34
N PRO A 71 5.18 8.18 4.32
CA PRO A 71 4.60 9.47 3.90
C PRO A 71 4.03 9.46 2.48
N LEU A 72 4.76 8.86 1.53
CA LEU A 72 4.27 8.70 0.16
C LEU A 72 2.99 7.86 0.14
N GLN A 73 2.95 6.77 0.90
CA GLN A 73 1.75 5.94 1.03
C GLN A 73 0.57 6.68 1.64
N ILE A 74 0.78 7.41 2.74
CA ILE A 74 -0.27 8.19 3.41
C ILE A 74 -0.85 9.20 2.41
N LEU A 75 0.00 9.97 1.73
CA LEU A 75 -0.44 11.01 0.82
C LEU A 75 -1.26 10.45 -0.35
N TYR A 76 -0.73 9.47 -1.10
CA TYR A 76 -1.49 8.93 -2.24
C TYR A 76 -2.79 8.26 -1.79
N LYS A 77 -2.78 7.54 -0.66
CA LYS A 77 -3.96 6.85 -0.13
C LYS A 77 -5.05 7.84 0.28
N ILE A 78 -4.70 8.94 0.93
CA ILE A 78 -5.66 10.02 1.25
C ILE A 78 -6.19 10.66 -0.03
N LEU A 79 -5.32 10.96 -0.99
CA LEU A 79 -5.72 11.55 -2.28
C LEU A 79 -6.66 10.63 -3.08
N THR A 80 -6.63 9.30 -2.87
CA THR A 80 -7.57 8.39 -3.52
C THR A 80 -9.02 8.53 -3.04
N LEU A 81 -9.25 9.08 -1.84
CA LEU A 81 -10.59 9.22 -1.26
C LEU A 81 -11.52 10.14 -2.06
N PRO A 82 -11.15 11.41 -2.36
CA PRO A 82 -12.00 12.27 -3.17
C PRO A 82 -12.15 11.79 -4.62
N VAL A 83 -11.15 11.06 -5.14
CA VAL A 83 -11.14 10.58 -6.54
C VAL A 83 -12.08 9.40 -6.73
N LEU A 84 -12.10 8.43 -5.81
CA LEU A 84 -12.88 7.19 -5.93
C LEU A 84 -14.17 7.20 -5.07
N GLY A 85 -14.24 8.08 -4.07
CA GLY A 85 -15.31 8.14 -3.10
C GLY A 85 -15.21 7.07 -2.00
N LEU A 86 -15.88 7.32 -0.87
CA LEU A 86 -15.84 6.46 0.33
C LEU A 86 -16.53 5.09 0.16
N ARG A 87 -17.37 4.95 -0.87
CA ARG A 87 -18.04 3.67 -1.16
C ARG A 87 -17.13 2.70 -1.91
N HIS A 88 -16.04 3.18 -2.49
CA HIS A 88 -15.13 2.35 -3.26
C HIS A 88 -14.29 1.45 -2.32
N PRO A 89 -14.23 0.13 -2.55
CA PRO A 89 -13.59 -0.81 -1.63
C PRO A 89 -12.10 -0.52 -1.45
N VAL A 90 -11.39 -0.17 -2.53
CA VAL A 90 -9.96 0.17 -2.47
C VAL A 90 -9.72 1.47 -1.71
N ALA A 91 -10.61 2.47 -1.85
CA ALA A 91 -10.46 3.74 -1.14
C ALA A 91 -10.58 3.55 0.38
N ARG A 92 -11.53 2.71 0.82
CA ARG A 92 -11.67 2.34 2.23
C ARG A 92 -10.44 1.61 2.77
N ALA A 93 -9.92 0.63 2.03
CA ALA A 93 -8.71 -0.08 2.42
C ALA A 93 -7.50 0.88 2.52
N ASN A 94 -7.35 1.77 1.53
CA ASN A 94 -6.33 2.81 1.52
C ASN A 94 -6.45 3.73 2.74
N ALA A 95 -7.65 4.18 3.09
CA ALA A 95 -7.87 5.03 4.26
C ALA A 95 -7.47 4.34 5.58
N ALA A 96 -7.86 3.07 5.76
CA ALA A 96 -7.50 2.31 6.95
C ALA A 96 -5.96 2.15 7.08
N ILE A 97 -5.28 1.85 5.97
CA ILE A 97 -3.82 1.72 5.99
C ILE A 97 -3.13 3.08 6.18
N ALA A 98 -3.71 4.16 5.62
CA ALA A 98 -3.19 5.51 5.84
C ALA A 98 -3.23 5.87 7.33
N VAL A 99 -4.34 5.60 8.02
CA VAL A 99 -4.44 5.80 9.48
C VAL A 99 -3.37 5.00 10.22
N LEU A 100 -3.20 3.70 9.91
CA LEU A 100 -2.17 2.86 10.53
C LEU A 100 -0.76 3.43 10.33
N HIS A 101 -0.43 3.86 9.11
CA HIS A 101 0.88 4.43 8.81
C HIS A 101 1.08 5.79 9.46
N THR A 102 0.05 6.64 9.55
CA THR A 102 0.12 7.90 10.29
C THR A 102 0.40 7.64 11.77
N VAL A 103 -0.31 6.71 12.40
CA VAL A 103 -0.04 6.32 13.80
C VAL A 103 1.39 5.82 13.94
N THR A 104 1.85 4.98 13.00
CA THR A 104 3.23 4.47 13.01
C THR A 104 4.25 5.60 12.92
N MET A 105 4.04 6.58 12.04
CA MET A 105 4.93 7.74 11.91
C MET A 105 4.95 8.58 13.19
N VAL A 106 3.78 8.87 13.79
CA VAL A 106 3.72 9.60 15.07
C VAL A 106 4.50 8.86 16.16
N THR A 107 4.35 7.53 16.26
CA THR A 107 5.09 6.72 17.23
C THR A 107 6.59 6.59 16.96
N LEU A 108 7.09 6.94 15.77
CA LEU A 108 8.52 6.95 15.46
C LEU A 108 9.19 8.27 15.87
N TYR A 109 8.43 9.35 15.98
CA TYR A 109 8.91 10.67 16.37
C TYR A 109 8.56 11.07 17.81
N THR A 110 7.97 10.15 18.58
CA THR A 110 7.63 10.33 20.00
C THR A 110 8.32 9.26 20.82
#